data_AF-A0A158IHV2-F1
#
_entry.id   AF-A0A158IHV2-F1
#
_cell.length_a   1.000
_cell.length_b   1.000
_cell.length_c   1.000
_cell.angle_alpha   90.00
_cell.angle_beta   90.00
_cell.angle_gamma   90.00
#
_symmetry.space_group_name_H-M   'P 1'
#
loop_
_entity.id
_entity.type
_entity.pdbx_description
1 polymer ?
#
loop_
_entity_poly.entity_id
_entity_poly.type
_entity_poly.pdbx_seq_one_letter_code
_entity_poly.pdbx_strand_id
1 'polypeptide(L)'
;MATHKPALAGTHGASATSGGVTRRRRVLLWGALLVAAPALIGFGANWALKSHSASATATQAVIGDGVRGPQNMAWVPGGEFQMGSDSKMAQANERPAHSVRVHGFWMDEHHVTNAEFRKFVEATGYVTTAEKKPDWETLRVQLPPGTPRPPDSALVAGAMVFSGTDRPVSLEDYSRWWRYVPGADWRHPTGPASNIDGRDNHPVVQVSYEDAEAYAKWAGKRLPTEAEWEFAARGGLTQATYAWGDTFAPDGKQMANVWQGQQKEPFPVVSAKAGGALGTSPVGSFPANAYGLSDMTGNAWQWVADWYRADQFRREASNGRVIDNPPGPVEAWDPADPGVPVAAPKRVTRGGSFLCNEDYCLSYRPSARRGTDPYNSMSHLGFRLVMDKDTWDKTHGRSQVAVADVPAR
;
A
#
# COMPACT_ATOMS: atom_id res chain seq x y z
N MET A 1 27.69 -73.33 -4.80
CA MET A 1 26.74 -74.42 -4.54
C MET A 1 25.36 -73.93 -4.98
N ALA A 2 24.95 -74.27 -6.19
CA ALA A 2 24.18 -75.50 -6.49
C ALA A 2 22.71 -75.32 -6.05
N THR A 3 21.83 -74.83 -6.93
CA THR A 3 20.94 -75.62 -7.82
C THR A 3 19.78 -76.29 -7.08
N HIS A 4 18.52 -75.94 -7.41
CA HIS A 4 17.54 -76.84 -8.07
C HIS A 4 16.07 -76.38 -7.88
N LYS A 5 15.41 -76.07 -9.01
CA LYS A 5 13.99 -76.42 -9.34
C LYS A 5 13.82 -77.97 -9.32
N PRO A 6 12.62 -78.63 -9.43
CA PRO A 6 11.36 -78.23 -10.11
C PRO A 6 10.03 -78.74 -9.46
N ALA A 7 8.86 -78.18 -9.81
CA ALA A 7 7.78 -78.65 -10.72
C ALA A 7 6.91 -79.86 -10.29
N LEU A 8 5.60 -79.73 -10.56
CA LEU A 8 4.69 -80.59 -11.35
C LEU A 8 3.24 -80.22 -10.94
N ALA A 9 2.28 -79.83 -11.78
CA ALA A 9 1.80 -80.26 -13.10
C ALA A 9 0.41 -80.93 -12.97
N GLY A 10 -0.48 -80.62 -13.92
CA GLY A 10 -1.77 -81.26 -14.13
C GLY A 10 -2.83 -80.25 -14.63
N THR A 11 -2.87 -79.82 -15.91
CA THR A 11 -3.47 -80.49 -17.10
C THR A 11 -4.96 -80.81 -16.92
N HIS A 12 -5.93 -80.60 -17.81
CA HIS A 12 -6.04 -80.29 -19.25
C HIS A 12 -7.44 -79.67 -19.48
N GLY A 13 -7.61 -78.68 -20.37
CA GLY A 13 -8.30 -78.83 -21.67
C GLY A 13 -9.84 -78.75 -21.56
N ALA A 14 -10.65 -78.28 -22.51
CA ALA A 14 -10.51 -77.54 -23.76
C ALA A 14 -11.96 -77.19 -24.20
N SER A 15 -12.11 -76.23 -25.13
CA SER A 15 -13.22 -76.13 -26.11
C SER A 15 -14.64 -75.83 -25.56
N ALA A 16 -15.17 -74.62 -25.64
CA ALA A 16 -15.71 -73.91 -26.81
C ALA A 16 -17.19 -74.18 -27.15
N THR A 17 -17.88 -73.06 -27.44
CA THR A 17 -19.07 -72.84 -28.28
C THR A 17 -20.49 -72.76 -27.69
N SER A 18 -21.06 -71.58 -27.96
CA SER A 18 -22.40 -71.29 -28.49
C SER A 18 -23.62 -71.20 -27.56
N GLY A 19 -24.20 -69.98 -27.58
CA GLY A 19 -25.60 -69.75 -27.97
C GLY A 19 -26.66 -69.79 -26.87
N GLY A 20 -27.50 -68.74 -26.79
CA GLY A 20 -28.87 -68.88 -26.25
C GLY A 20 -29.35 -67.79 -25.30
N VAL A 21 -29.83 -66.70 -25.90
CA VAL A 21 -30.78 -65.67 -25.42
C VAL A 21 -31.77 -66.14 -24.33
N THR A 22 -32.00 -65.33 -23.27
CA THR A 22 -33.32 -64.75 -22.89
C THR A 22 -33.33 -63.91 -21.59
N ARG A 23 -33.40 -62.58 -21.77
CA ARG A 23 -34.43 -61.66 -21.23
C ARG A 23 -35.00 -61.94 -19.81
N ARG A 24 -34.48 -61.23 -18.80
CA ARG A 24 -35.24 -60.50 -17.75
C ARG A 24 -34.31 -59.89 -16.69
N ARG A 25 -34.06 -58.57 -16.78
CA ARG A 25 -33.78 -57.64 -15.66
C ARG A 25 -33.54 -56.21 -16.21
N ARG A 26 -34.58 -55.65 -16.85
CA ARG A 26 -34.68 -54.21 -17.16
C ARG A 26 -35.65 -53.58 -16.16
N VAL A 27 -35.18 -53.19 -14.96
CA VAL A 27 -35.93 -52.24 -14.09
C VAL A 27 -34.99 -51.33 -13.26
N LEU A 28 -33.73 -51.69 -12.98
CA LEU A 28 -32.93 -50.94 -12.00
C LEU A 28 -32.01 -49.81 -12.53
N LEU A 29 -32.01 -49.50 -13.84
CA LEU A 29 -31.06 -48.52 -14.41
C LEU A 29 -31.65 -47.14 -14.73
N TRP A 30 -32.95 -46.90 -14.51
CA TRP A 30 -33.57 -45.60 -14.81
C TRP A 30 -33.69 -44.66 -13.58
N GLY A 31 -33.50 -45.16 -12.36
CA GLY A 31 -33.54 -44.32 -11.15
C GLY A 31 -32.28 -43.49 -10.92
N ALA A 32 -31.12 -43.95 -11.38
CA ALA A 32 -29.84 -43.25 -11.17
C ALA A 32 -29.59 -42.10 -12.16
N LEU A 33 -30.25 -42.10 -13.32
CA LEU A 33 -30.10 -41.06 -14.34
C LEU A 33 -30.98 -39.82 -14.12
N LEU A 34 -32.06 -39.94 -13.34
CA LEU A 34 -32.97 -38.81 -13.05
C LEU A 34 -32.55 -37.96 -11.84
N VAL A 35 -31.60 -38.40 -11.02
CA VAL A 35 -31.04 -37.60 -9.91
C VAL A 35 -29.72 -36.93 -10.29
N ALA A 36 -28.97 -37.47 -11.27
CA ALA A 36 -27.71 -36.88 -11.70
C ALA A 36 -27.89 -35.67 -12.64
N ALA A 37 -28.94 -35.64 -13.47
CA ALA A 37 -29.17 -34.55 -14.42
C ALA A 37 -29.55 -33.19 -13.76
N PRO A 38 -30.42 -33.13 -12.73
CA PRO A 38 -30.72 -31.87 -12.05
C PRO A 38 -29.53 -31.37 -11.21
N ALA A 39 -28.71 -32.29 -10.67
CA ALA A 39 -27.53 -31.94 -9.88
C ALA A 39 -26.42 -31.32 -10.74
N LEU A 40 -26.20 -31.81 -11.97
CA LEU A 40 -25.21 -31.24 -12.89
C LEU A 40 -25.66 -29.91 -13.50
N ILE A 41 -26.96 -29.73 -13.76
CA ILE A 41 -27.52 -28.44 -14.20
C ILE A 41 -27.49 -27.42 -13.05
N GLY A 42 -27.79 -27.84 -11.82
CA GLY A 42 -27.68 -26.99 -10.63
C GLY A 42 -26.24 -26.60 -10.29
N PHE A 43 -25.26 -27.50 -10.45
CA PHE A 43 -23.85 -27.19 -10.25
C PHE A 43 -23.29 -26.31 -11.37
N GLY A 44 -23.69 -26.54 -12.62
CA GLY A 44 -23.33 -25.70 -13.77
C GLY A 44 -23.92 -24.29 -13.69
N ALA A 45 -25.17 -24.16 -13.25
CA ALA A 45 -25.83 -22.87 -13.03
C ALA A 45 -25.23 -22.12 -11.82
N ASN A 46 -24.87 -22.83 -10.74
CA ASN A 46 -24.24 -22.21 -9.56
C ASN A 46 -22.76 -21.87 -9.79
N TRP A 47 -22.06 -22.58 -10.68
CA TRP A 47 -20.72 -22.20 -11.16
C TRP A 47 -20.79 -21.01 -12.13
N ALA A 48 -21.76 -20.99 -13.05
CA ALA A 48 -21.99 -19.86 -13.95
C ALA A 48 -22.50 -18.59 -13.24
N LEU A 49 -23.21 -18.74 -12.11
CA LEU A 49 -23.65 -17.62 -11.26
C LEU A 49 -22.56 -17.15 -10.28
N LYS A 50 -21.56 -18.00 -9.94
CA LYS A 50 -20.37 -17.62 -9.17
C LYS A 50 -19.19 -17.12 -10.01
N SER A 51 -19.20 -17.34 -11.33
CA SER A 51 -18.18 -16.82 -12.25
C SER A 51 -18.54 -15.46 -12.87
N HIS A 52 -19.66 -14.85 -12.46
CA HIS A 52 -19.82 -13.41 -12.58
C HIS A 52 -19.02 -12.71 -11.47
N SER A 53 -17.72 -12.98 -11.42
CA SER A 53 -16.77 -11.93 -11.06
C SER A 53 -17.13 -10.79 -11.99
N ALA A 54 -17.63 -9.69 -11.43
CA ALA A 54 -17.80 -8.46 -12.18
C ALA A 54 -16.44 -8.22 -12.85
N SER A 55 -16.37 -8.50 -14.15
CA SER A 55 -15.21 -8.20 -14.95
C SER A 55 -15.21 -6.69 -14.95
N ALA A 56 -14.46 -6.10 -14.01
CA ALA A 56 -14.18 -4.69 -13.99
C ALA A 56 -13.67 -4.41 -15.40
N THR A 57 -14.51 -3.73 -16.19
CA THR A 57 -14.11 -3.37 -17.55
C THR A 57 -12.87 -2.55 -17.33
N ALA A 58 -11.70 -3.11 -17.70
CA ALA A 58 -10.41 -2.51 -17.40
C ALA A 58 -10.42 -1.14 -18.06
N THR A 59 -10.74 -0.13 -17.27
CA THR A 59 -10.73 1.24 -17.75
C THR A 59 -9.25 1.50 -17.98
N GLN A 60 -8.86 1.64 -19.23
CA GLN A 60 -7.47 1.81 -19.58
C GLN A 60 -6.95 3.04 -18.83
N ALA A 61 -5.89 2.86 -18.03
CA ALA A 61 -5.30 3.95 -17.26
C ALA A 61 -4.92 5.09 -18.22
N VAL A 62 -5.29 6.31 -17.84
CA VAL A 62 -4.97 7.52 -18.60
C VAL A 62 -3.78 8.18 -17.94
N ILE A 63 -2.60 8.00 -18.53
CA ILE A 63 -1.34 8.58 -18.06
C ILE A 63 -1.06 9.88 -18.81
N GLY A 64 -0.71 10.94 -18.09
CA GLY A 64 -0.35 12.22 -18.64
C GLY A 64 1.01 12.18 -19.33
N ASP A 65 1.08 12.81 -20.50
CA ASP A 65 2.23 12.85 -21.41
C ASP A 65 2.86 14.26 -21.50
N GLY A 66 2.53 15.14 -20.55
CA GLY A 66 2.94 16.54 -20.54
C GLY A 66 2.13 17.43 -21.50
N VAL A 67 1.25 16.86 -22.33
CA VAL A 67 0.40 17.60 -23.28
C VAL A 67 -1.07 17.50 -22.88
N ARG A 68 -1.58 16.28 -22.72
CA ARG A 68 -2.99 15.99 -22.37
C ARG A 68 -3.22 15.90 -20.87
N GLY A 69 -2.15 15.79 -20.10
CA GLY A 69 -2.13 15.74 -18.64
C GLY A 69 -0.71 15.93 -18.11
N PRO A 70 -0.53 16.16 -16.81
CA PRO A 70 0.78 16.27 -16.20
C PRO A 70 1.61 15.01 -16.46
N GLN A 71 2.84 15.20 -16.93
CA GLN A 71 3.77 14.10 -17.19
C GLN A 71 3.90 13.21 -15.96
N ASN A 72 3.83 11.88 -16.17
CA ASN A 72 3.97 10.85 -15.15
C ASN A 72 2.93 10.90 -14.02
N MET A 73 1.72 11.40 -14.33
CA MET A 73 0.57 11.35 -13.43
C MET A 73 -0.57 10.60 -14.11
N ALA A 74 -1.27 9.76 -13.36
CA ALA A 74 -2.47 9.08 -13.81
C ALA A 74 -3.73 9.88 -13.48
N TRP A 75 -4.70 9.88 -14.39
CA TRP A 75 -6.02 10.44 -14.15
C TRP A 75 -6.87 9.46 -13.33
N VAL A 76 -7.38 9.95 -12.21
CA VAL A 76 -8.32 9.24 -11.36
C VAL A 76 -9.71 9.87 -11.58
N PRO A 77 -10.70 9.14 -12.15
CA PRO A 77 -11.93 9.73 -12.68
C PRO A 77 -12.92 10.31 -11.65
N GLY A 78 -12.62 10.23 -10.35
CA GLY A 78 -13.54 10.59 -9.28
C GLY A 78 -14.77 9.66 -9.22
N GLY A 79 -15.53 9.75 -8.15
CA GLY A 79 -16.71 8.92 -7.94
C GLY A 79 -17.03 8.71 -6.47
N GLU A 80 -18.11 7.97 -6.23
CA GLU A 80 -18.47 7.51 -4.88
C GLU A 80 -17.81 6.16 -4.58
N PHE A 81 -17.37 5.98 -3.34
CA PHE A 81 -16.85 4.72 -2.85
C PHE A 81 -17.13 4.52 -1.36
N GLN A 82 -16.93 3.29 -0.89
CA GLN A 82 -16.92 2.99 0.54
C GLN A 82 -15.49 3.18 1.08
N MET A 83 -15.30 4.26 1.84
CA MET A 83 -14.05 4.57 2.54
C MET A 83 -14.00 3.83 3.88
N GLY A 84 -12.82 3.33 4.26
CA GLY A 84 -12.65 2.45 5.42
C GLY A 84 -13.07 1.01 5.13
N SER A 85 -13.23 0.21 6.18
CA SER A 85 -13.61 -1.20 6.06
C SER A 85 -14.29 -1.72 7.33
N ASP A 86 -15.30 -2.56 7.15
CA ASP A 86 -15.92 -3.32 8.24
C ASP A 86 -15.44 -4.78 8.31
N SER A 87 -14.48 -5.16 7.46
CA SER A 87 -13.87 -6.49 7.47
C SER A 87 -13.25 -6.81 8.83
N LYS A 88 -13.14 -8.10 9.22
CA LYS A 88 -12.56 -8.50 10.51
C LYS A 88 -11.10 -8.03 10.71
N MET A 89 -10.37 -7.78 9.62
CA MET A 89 -8.99 -7.29 9.65
C MET A 89 -8.90 -5.77 9.93
N ALA A 90 -10.01 -5.04 9.77
CA ALA A 90 -10.04 -3.59 9.95
C ALA A 90 -9.91 -3.20 11.44
N GLN A 91 -8.96 -2.31 11.71
CA GLN A 91 -8.77 -1.70 13.02
C GLN A 91 -9.94 -0.76 13.38
N ALA A 92 -10.05 -0.40 14.66
CA ALA A 92 -11.12 0.47 15.14
C ALA A 92 -11.13 1.87 14.49
N ASN A 93 -9.97 2.36 14.05
CA ASN A 93 -9.80 3.64 13.37
C ASN A 93 -10.09 3.58 11.85
N GLU A 94 -10.24 2.38 11.28
CA GLU A 94 -10.62 2.12 9.89
C GLU A 94 -12.15 1.93 9.73
N ARG A 95 -12.89 1.94 10.85
CA ARG A 95 -14.32 1.65 10.93
C ARG A 95 -15.14 2.88 11.31
N PRO A 96 -16.43 2.91 10.93
CA PRO A 96 -17.08 1.99 9.98
C PRO A 96 -16.71 2.32 8.53
N ALA A 97 -16.99 1.39 7.62
CA ALA A 97 -17.02 1.75 6.21
C ALA A 97 -18.16 2.75 5.96
N HIS A 98 -17.92 3.79 5.16
CA HIS A 98 -18.91 4.84 4.90
C HIS A 98 -18.77 5.44 3.50
N SER A 99 -19.84 6.08 3.03
CA SER A 99 -19.90 6.59 1.65
C SER A 99 -19.21 7.95 1.53
N VAL A 100 -18.24 8.03 0.64
CA VAL A 100 -17.48 9.25 0.32
C VAL A 100 -17.49 9.46 -1.18
N ARG A 101 -17.59 10.71 -1.63
CA ARG A 101 -17.38 11.09 -3.01
C ARG A 101 -16.04 11.82 -3.13
N VAL A 102 -15.25 11.46 -4.14
CA VAL A 102 -14.01 12.15 -4.50
C VAL A 102 -14.17 12.71 -5.91
N HIS A 103 -13.66 13.91 -6.17
CA HIS A 103 -13.71 14.51 -7.52
C HIS A 103 -12.60 13.95 -8.40
N GLY A 104 -12.59 14.25 -9.70
CA GLY A 104 -11.53 13.78 -10.59
C GLY A 104 -10.22 14.57 -10.38
N PHE A 105 -9.08 13.88 -10.32
CA PHE A 105 -7.76 14.49 -10.10
C PHE A 105 -6.64 13.70 -10.78
N TRP A 106 -5.48 14.31 -10.93
CA TRP A 106 -4.24 13.65 -11.35
C TRP A 106 -3.45 13.20 -10.12
N MET A 107 -2.89 11.99 -10.14
CA MET A 107 -2.01 11.47 -9.09
C MET A 107 -0.70 10.97 -9.69
N ASP A 108 0.42 11.22 -9.02
CA ASP A 108 1.71 10.64 -9.42
C ASP A 108 1.59 9.11 -9.52
N GLU A 109 2.10 8.53 -10.62
CA GLU A 109 2.06 7.08 -10.88
C GLU A 109 2.73 6.28 -9.75
N HIS A 110 3.74 6.87 -9.13
CA HIS A 110 4.53 6.28 -8.06
C HIS A 110 4.92 7.31 -6.99
N HIS A 111 5.69 6.87 -5.99
CA HIS A 111 6.32 7.76 -4.99
C HIS A 111 7.23 8.79 -5.65
N VAL A 112 7.41 9.94 -5.01
CA VAL A 112 8.52 10.85 -5.36
C VAL A 112 9.85 10.10 -5.15
N THR A 113 10.70 10.13 -6.16
CA THR A 113 11.98 9.43 -6.17
C THR A 113 13.11 10.27 -5.59
N ASN A 114 14.22 9.62 -5.23
CA ASN A 114 15.45 10.30 -4.81
C ASN A 114 15.96 11.28 -5.88
N ALA A 115 15.90 10.92 -7.16
CA ALA A 115 16.33 11.80 -8.25
C ALA A 115 15.43 13.04 -8.40
N GLU A 116 14.12 12.90 -8.21
CA GLU A 116 13.18 14.01 -8.25
C GLU A 116 13.35 14.94 -7.04
N PHE A 117 13.47 14.37 -5.84
CA PHE A 117 13.72 15.14 -4.62
C PHE A 117 15.07 15.87 -4.66
N ARG A 118 16.10 15.25 -5.25
CA ARG A 118 17.40 15.90 -5.49
C ARG A 118 17.26 17.17 -6.33
N LYS A 119 16.47 17.15 -7.41
CA LYS A 119 16.22 18.35 -8.23
C LYS A 119 15.60 19.49 -7.43
N PHE A 120 14.66 19.17 -6.54
CA PHE A 120 14.07 20.15 -5.63
C PHE A 120 15.14 20.77 -4.72
N VAL A 121 15.95 19.93 -4.07
CA VAL A 121 16.98 20.40 -3.14
C VAL A 121 18.05 21.22 -3.86
N GLU A 122 18.50 20.79 -5.04
CA GLU A 122 19.46 21.53 -5.88
C GLU A 122 18.91 22.89 -6.35
N ALA A 123 17.63 22.95 -6.71
CA ALA A 123 17.00 24.18 -7.19
C ALA A 123 16.73 25.21 -6.08
N THR A 124 16.56 24.77 -4.83
CA THR A 124 16.07 25.62 -3.74
C THR A 124 17.06 25.79 -2.59
N GLY A 125 18.08 24.94 -2.50
CA GLY A 125 18.95 24.85 -1.32
C GLY A 125 18.21 24.32 -0.08
N TYR A 126 17.09 23.61 -0.25
CA TYR A 126 16.26 23.13 0.85
C TYR A 126 17.03 22.18 1.79
N VAL A 127 16.87 22.40 3.08
CA VAL A 127 17.41 21.55 4.16
C VAL A 127 16.22 20.87 4.83
N THR A 128 16.21 19.54 4.86
CA THR A 128 15.10 18.77 5.43
C THR A 128 15.03 18.89 6.95
N THR A 129 13.89 18.50 7.53
CA THR A 129 13.74 18.44 8.99
C THR A 129 14.75 17.50 9.64
N ALA A 130 15.07 16.36 8.99
CA ALA A 130 16.09 15.41 9.46
C ALA A 130 17.51 16.00 9.48
N GLU A 131 17.81 16.98 8.62
CA GLU A 131 19.11 17.65 8.55
C GLU A 131 19.23 18.82 9.55
N LYS A 132 18.14 19.20 10.23
CA LYS A 132 18.10 20.30 11.20
C LYS A 132 18.25 19.80 12.63
N LYS A 133 18.83 20.63 13.48
CA LYS A 133 18.76 20.44 14.93
C LYS A 133 17.29 20.43 15.36
N PRO A 134 16.81 19.39 16.08
CA PRO A 134 15.45 19.37 16.58
C PRO A 134 15.16 20.56 17.50
N ASP A 135 14.00 21.17 17.32
CA ASP A 135 13.52 22.24 18.18
C ASP A 135 12.74 21.68 19.38
N TRP A 136 13.01 22.22 20.58
CA TRP A 136 12.38 21.74 21.80
C TRP A 136 10.88 22.05 21.84
N GLU A 137 10.45 23.19 21.32
CA GLU A 137 9.03 23.57 21.33
C GLU A 137 8.21 22.64 20.44
N THR A 138 8.78 22.24 19.29
CA THR A 138 8.20 21.21 18.41
C THR A 138 8.20 19.81 19.04
N LEU A 139 9.26 19.42 19.76
CA LEU A 139 9.32 18.09 20.37
C LEU A 139 8.42 17.94 21.60
N ARG A 140 8.37 18.96 22.47
CA ARG A 140 7.68 18.84 23.77
C ARG A 140 6.18 18.61 23.65
N VAL A 141 5.56 18.97 22.53
CA VAL A 141 4.13 18.72 22.29
C VAL A 141 3.82 17.24 22.03
N GLN A 142 4.84 16.44 21.68
CA GLN A 142 4.74 14.99 21.53
C GLN A 142 5.01 14.22 22.83
N LEU A 143 5.45 14.91 23.90
CA LEU A 143 5.89 14.30 25.15
C LEU A 143 4.86 14.48 26.27
N PRO A 144 4.84 13.60 27.30
CA PRO A 144 3.99 13.79 28.46
C PRO A 144 4.20 15.17 29.12
N PRO A 145 3.13 15.80 29.64
CA PRO A 145 3.26 17.04 30.39
C PRO A 145 4.27 16.90 31.54
N GLY A 146 5.19 17.85 31.65
CA GLY A 146 6.22 17.85 32.69
C GLY A 146 7.52 17.11 32.33
N THR A 147 7.65 16.53 31.12
CA THR A 147 8.92 15.98 30.66
C THR A 147 10.01 17.07 30.66
N PRO A 148 11.14 16.87 31.36
CA PRO A 148 12.20 17.86 31.40
C PRO A 148 12.87 18.00 30.03
N ARG A 149 13.27 19.23 29.69
CA ARG A 149 14.05 19.50 28.48
C ARG A 149 15.38 18.73 28.55
N PRO A 150 15.73 17.94 27.53
CA PRO A 150 17.03 17.28 27.49
C PRO A 150 18.15 18.32 27.31
N PRO A 151 19.41 17.98 27.66
CA PRO A 151 20.54 18.86 27.39
C PRO A 151 20.65 19.13 25.89
N ASP A 152 21.13 20.33 25.52
CA ASP A 152 21.23 20.75 24.11
C ASP A 152 22.10 19.81 23.26
N SER A 153 23.05 19.10 23.88
CA SER A 153 23.90 18.09 23.24
C SER A 153 23.14 16.83 22.79
N ALA A 154 21.94 16.59 23.31
CA ALA A 154 21.08 15.47 22.90
C ALA A 154 20.15 15.84 21.73
N LEU A 155 19.96 17.14 21.45
CA LEU A 155 19.18 17.63 20.31
C LEU A 155 20.11 17.74 19.09
N VAL A 156 20.32 16.61 18.41
CA VAL A 156 21.17 16.49 17.22
C VAL A 156 20.33 16.15 16.01
N ALA A 157 20.73 16.63 14.83
CA ALA A 157 20.06 16.27 13.57
C ALA A 157 20.14 14.76 13.31
N GLY A 158 19.13 14.21 12.68
CA GLY A 158 18.97 12.78 12.46
C GLY A 158 17.49 12.38 12.34
N ALA A 159 17.27 11.09 12.19
CA ALA A 159 15.95 10.55 11.93
C ALA A 159 15.78 9.13 12.48
N MET A 160 14.54 8.63 12.46
CA MET A 160 14.23 7.28 12.92
C MET A 160 14.60 6.24 11.85
N VAL A 161 15.40 5.25 12.24
CA VAL A 161 15.92 4.20 11.37
C VAL A 161 15.49 2.84 11.91
N PHE A 162 14.95 2.01 11.03
CA PHE A 162 14.74 0.59 11.33
C PHE A 162 16.10 -0.11 11.35
N SER A 163 16.48 -0.62 12.52
CA SER A 163 17.73 -1.35 12.74
C SER A 163 17.51 -2.86 12.83
N GLY A 164 16.26 -3.31 12.97
CA GLY A 164 15.91 -4.72 13.19
C GLY A 164 16.47 -5.28 14.50
N THR A 165 16.38 -6.60 14.66
CA THR A 165 16.96 -7.34 15.79
C THR A 165 17.74 -8.58 15.33
N ASP A 166 18.61 -9.11 16.20
CA ASP A 166 19.38 -10.33 15.95
C ASP A 166 18.60 -11.62 16.26
N ARG A 167 17.48 -11.50 16.96
CA ARG A 167 16.58 -12.59 17.36
C ARG A 167 15.16 -12.10 17.56
N PRO A 168 14.15 -12.99 17.63
CA PRO A 168 12.77 -12.59 17.90
C PRO A 168 12.63 -11.83 19.22
N VAL A 169 11.74 -10.85 19.22
CA VAL A 169 11.47 -9.95 20.36
C VAL A 169 9.97 -9.75 20.52
N SER A 170 9.53 -9.25 21.68
CA SER A 170 8.14 -8.82 21.85
C SER A 170 7.81 -7.72 20.85
N LEU A 171 6.70 -7.88 20.13
CA LEU A 171 6.22 -6.91 19.15
C LEU A 171 5.52 -5.69 19.76
N GLU A 172 5.33 -5.67 21.09
CA GLU A 172 4.73 -4.55 21.81
C GLU A 172 5.73 -3.41 22.07
N ASP A 173 7.04 -3.68 21.94
CA ASP A 173 8.11 -2.72 22.23
C ASP A 173 8.90 -2.36 20.97
N TYR A 174 8.36 -1.41 20.21
CA TYR A 174 8.99 -0.95 18.96
C TYR A 174 10.36 -0.30 19.16
N SER A 175 10.66 0.14 20.38
CA SER A 175 11.98 0.67 20.74
C SER A 175 13.08 -0.39 20.64
N ARG A 176 12.75 -1.66 20.37
CA ARG A 176 13.76 -2.71 20.18
C ARG A 176 14.35 -2.75 18.77
N TRP A 177 13.60 -2.34 17.74
CA TRP A 177 14.04 -2.34 16.33
C TRP A 177 14.07 -0.96 15.67
N TRP A 178 13.54 0.09 16.31
CA TRP A 178 13.66 1.47 15.86
C TRP A 178 14.71 2.24 16.66
N ARG A 179 15.55 3.01 15.99
CA ARG A 179 16.57 3.86 16.63
C ARG A 179 16.54 5.25 16.03
N TYR A 180 16.68 6.26 16.87
CA TYR A 180 17.07 7.58 16.39
C TYR A 180 18.56 7.53 16.03
N VAL A 181 18.91 7.86 14.79
CA VAL A 181 20.28 7.80 14.28
C VAL A 181 20.73 9.22 13.92
N PRO A 182 21.69 9.80 14.65
CA PRO A 182 22.26 11.10 14.31
C PRO A 182 22.83 11.11 12.90
N GLY A 183 22.50 12.13 12.12
CA GLY A 183 22.89 12.29 10.72
C GLY A 183 22.29 11.28 9.75
N ALA A 184 21.22 10.57 10.13
CA ALA A 184 20.36 9.92 9.16
C ALA A 184 19.43 10.96 8.51
N ASP A 185 19.39 10.98 7.18
CA ASP A 185 18.58 11.88 6.37
C ASP A 185 18.26 11.23 5.02
N TRP A 186 17.65 11.97 4.08
CA TRP A 186 17.25 11.43 2.78
C TRP A 186 18.43 10.99 1.89
N ARG A 187 19.62 11.58 2.05
CA ARG A 187 20.86 11.18 1.36
C ARG A 187 21.55 10.02 2.06
N HIS A 188 21.38 9.94 3.38
CA HIS A 188 22.00 8.97 4.28
C HIS A 188 20.92 8.18 5.06
N PRO A 189 20.06 7.38 4.38
CA PRO A 189 18.80 6.90 4.94
C PRO A 189 18.93 5.96 6.15
N THR A 190 20.09 5.34 6.36
CA THR A 190 20.37 4.49 7.52
C THR A 190 21.47 5.05 8.42
N GLY A 191 21.82 6.33 8.26
CA GLY A 191 22.85 7.03 9.04
C GLY A 191 24.08 7.44 8.20
N PRO A 192 25.04 8.16 8.79
CA PRO A 192 26.07 8.93 8.08
C PRO A 192 26.98 8.13 7.15
N ALA A 193 27.11 6.82 7.38
CA ALA A 193 27.93 5.92 6.56
C ALA A 193 27.18 5.35 5.35
N SER A 194 25.87 5.57 5.24
CA SER A 194 25.04 5.12 4.12
C SER A 194 25.01 6.16 3.01
N ASN A 195 24.53 5.79 1.82
CA ASN A 195 24.24 6.74 0.75
C ASN A 195 23.09 6.23 -0.13
N ILE A 196 22.71 7.01 -1.13
CA ILE A 196 21.70 6.69 -2.13
C ILE A 196 22.30 6.39 -3.51
N ASP A 197 23.57 6.03 -3.60
CA ASP A 197 24.23 5.73 -4.87
C ASP A 197 23.53 4.55 -5.57
N GLY A 198 23.17 4.73 -6.84
CA GLY A 198 22.41 3.74 -7.60
C GLY A 198 20.95 3.58 -7.17
N ARG A 199 20.42 4.46 -6.30
CA ARG A 199 19.03 4.42 -5.80
C ARG A 199 18.20 5.61 -6.26
N ASP A 200 18.55 6.20 -7.40
CA ASP A 200 17.87 7.37 -7.97
C ASP A 200 16.39 7.17 -8.23
N ASN A 201 15.99 5.95 -8.61
CA ASN A 201 14.61 5.54 -8.86
C ASN A 201 13.94 4.88 -7.65
N HIS A 202 14.54 4.92 -6.46
CA HIS A 202 13.86 4.49 -5.23
C HIS A 202 13.04 5.66 -4.65
N PRO A 203 11.98 5.37 -3.88
CA PRO A 203 11.25 6.42 -3.17
C PRO A 203 12.20 7.19 -2.24
N VAL A 204 12.06 8.51 -2.21
CA VAL A 204 12.71 9.32 -1.18
C VAL A 204 12.08 8.97 0.18
N VAL A 205 12.94 8.75 1.18
CA VAL A 205 12.55 8.46 2.57
C VAL A 205 13.28 9.42 3.52
N GLN A 206 13.06 9.29 4.83
CA GLN A 206 13.58 10.24 5.82
C GLN A 206 13.11 11.68 5.59
N VAL A 207 11.91 11.82 5.03
CA VAL A 207 11.24 13.11 4.79
C VAL A 207 10.05 13.26 5.74
N SER A 208 10.01 14.39 6.43
CA SER A 208 8.90 14.76 7.31
C SER A 208 7.70 15.24 6.48
N TYR A 209 6.57 15.48 7.14
CA TYR A 209 5.40 16.05 6.47
C TYR A 209 5.71 17.44 5.88
N GLU A 210 6.48 18.26 6.60
CA GLU A 210 6.89 19.59 6.14
C GLU A 210 7.78 19.53 4.90
N ASP A 211 8.67 18.54 4.82
CA ASP A 211 9.52 18.33 3.65
C ASP A 211 8.68 17.94 2.43
N ALA A 212 7.68 17.09 2.63
CA ALA A 212 6.75 16.68 1.58
C ALA A 212 5.88 17.86 1.09
N GLU A 213 5.37 18.69 1.99
CA GLU A 213 4.63 19.91 1.65
C GLU A 213 5.49 20.94 0.90
N ALA A 214 6.74 21.15 1.36
CA ALA A 214 7.67 22.06 0.72
C ALA A 214 7.99 21.62 -0.72
N TYR A 215 8.26 20.33 -0.91
CA TYR A 215 8.45 19.75 -2.23
C TYR A 215 7.19 19.87 -3.08
N ALA A 216 6.01 19.56 -2.53
CA ALA A 216 4.74 19.63 -3.25
C ALA A 216 4.48 21.04 -3.80
N LYS A 217 4.69 22.06 -2.96
CA LYS A 217 4.57 23.46 -3.34
C LYS A 217 5.54 23.85 -4.45
N TRP A 218 6.80 23.43 -4.36
CA TRP A 218 7.81 23.67 -5.41
C TRP A 218 7.43 23.01 -6.73
N ALA A 219 6.90 21.78 -6.68
CA ALA A 219 6.45 21.04 -7.85
C ALA A 219 5.14 21.57 -8.46
N GLY A 220 4.50 22.59 -7.84
CA GLY A 220 3.20 23.11 -8.27
C GLY A 220 2.04 22.12 -8.06
N LYS A 221 2.19 21.21 -7.09
CA LYS A 221 1.27 20.13 -6.76
C LYS A 221 0.82 20.24 -5.30
N ARG A 222 0.12 19.23 -4.79
CA ARG A 222 -0.25 19.10 -3.36
C ARG A 222 -0.18 17.64 -2.91
N LEU A 223 -0.15 17.40 -1.60
CA LEU A 223 -0.41 16.06 -1.06
C LEU A 223 -1.87 15.64 -1.34
N PRO A 224 -2.15 14.35 -1.58
CA PRO A 224 -3.52 13.86 -1.67
C PRO A 224 -4.22 14.00 -0.32
N THR A 225 -5.54 14.17 -0.32
CA THR A 225 -6.32 13.89 0.89
C THR A 225 -6.31 12.39 1.20
N GLU A 226 -6.66 12.02 2.43
CA GLU A 226 -6.81 10.62 2.84
C GLU A 226 -7.84 9.89 1.97
N ALA A 227 -8.94 10.57 1.63
CA ALA A 227 -9.99 10.03 0.77
C ALA A 227 -9.53 9.85 -0.68
N GLU A 228 -8.85 10.84 -1.25
CA GLU A 228 -8.24 10.72 -2.58
C GLU A 228 -7.27 9.55 -2.65
N TRP A 229 -6.41 9.43 -1.65
CA TRP A 229 -5.42 8.35 -1.59
C TRP A 229 -6.09 6.99 -1.52
N GLU A 230 -7.10 6.80 -0.65
CA GLU A 230 -7.77 5.51 -0.52
C GLU A 230 -8.59 5.16 -1.78
N PHE A 231 -9.30 6.13 -2.35
CA PHE A 231 -10.05 5.95 -3.60
C PHE A 231 -9.11 5.51 -4.73
N ALA A 232 -7.97 6.19 -4.87
CA ALA A 232 -6.95 5.88 -5.86
C ALA A 232 -6.32 4.50 -5.61
N ALA A 233 -6.00 4.16 -4.35
CA ALA A 233 -5.41 2.88 -3.98
C ALA A 233 -6.31 1.68 -4.33
N ARG A 234 -7.62 1.85 -4.18
CA ARG A 234 -8.61 0.81 -4.50
C ARG A 234 -8.70 0.50 -5.99
N GLY A 235 -8.26 1.40 -6.88
CA GLY A 235 -8.17 1.11 -8.30
C GLY A 235 -9.48 0.62 -8.93
N GLY A 236 -10.62 1.17 -8.50
CA GLY A 236 -11.96 0.77 -8.97
C GLY A 236 -12.54 -0.49 -8.32
N LEU A 237 -11.80 -1.15 -7.41
CA LEU A 237 -12.30 -2.32 -6.68
C LEU A 237 -13.18 -1.89 -5.50
N THR A 238 -14.30 -2.57 -5.32
CA THR A 238 -15.21 -2.34 -4.18
C THR A 238 -14.78 -3.20 -2.99
N GLN A 239 -14.32 -2.55 -1.92
CA GLN A 239 -14.02 -3.19 -0.62
C GLN A 239 -13.04 -4.38 -0.67
N ALA A 240 -12.24 -4.49 -1.73
CA ALA A 240 -11.16 -5.47 -1.81
C ALA A 240 -10.13 -5.25 -0.69
N THR A 241 -9.51 -6.35 -0.25
CA THR A 241 -8.54 -6.38 0.85
C THR A 241 -7.24 -5.67 0.46
N TYR A 242 -6.79 -5.83 -0.78
CA TYR A 242 -5.57 -5.24 -1.35
C TYR A 242 -5.89 -4.40 -2.59
N ALA A 243 -4.94 -3.57 -3.03
CA ALA A 243 -5.08 -2.72 -4.22
C ALA A 243 -5.31 -3.50 -5.54
N TRP A 244 -5.10 -4.82 -5.51
CA TRP A 244 -5.23 -5.73 -6.65
C TRP A 244 -6.29 -6.84 -6.45
N GLY A 245 -7.02 -6.84 -5.33
CA GLY A 245 -8.03 -7.87 -5.02
C GLY A 245 -7.89 -8.44 -3.61
N ASP A 246 -8.40 -9.66 -3.39
CA ASP A 246 -8.49 -10.25 -2.05
C ASP A 246 -7.42 -11.30 -1.74
N THR A 247 -6.67 -11.74 -2.74
CA THR A 247 -5.57 -12.70 -2.55
C THR A 247 -4.25 -11.93 -2.48
N PHE A 248 -3.47 -12.16 -1.42
CA PHE A 248 -2.20 -11.45 -1.21
C PHE A 248 -1.21 -11.68 -2.36
N ALA A 249 -0.99 -12.95 -2.72
CA ALA A 249 -0.10 -13.36 -3.80
C ALA A 249 -0.87 -14.19 -4.85
N PRO A 250 -1.66 -13.54 -5.74
CA PRO A 250 -2.39 -14.24 -6.79
C PRO A 250 -1.39 -15.01 -7.68
N ASP A 251 -1.69 -16.28 -7.95
CA ASP A 251 -0.80 -17.21 -8.66
C ASP A 251 0.62 -17.33 -8.04
N GLY A 252 0.75 -17.06 -6.74
CA GLY A 252 2.03 -17.06 -6.04
C GLY A 252 2.94 -15.87 -6.38
N LYS A 253 2.43 -14.83 -7.04
CA LYS A 253 3.20 -13.63 -7.41
C LYS A 253 3.22 -12.61 -6.29
N GLN A 254 4.40 -12.08 -5.97
CA GLN A 254 4.53 -10.93 -5.09
C GLN A 254 3.97 -9.68 -5.78
N MET A 255 3.09 -8.96 -5.09
CA MET A 255 2.38 -7.80 -5.66
C MET A 255 2.79 -6.46 -5.03
N ALA A 256 3.65 -6.48 -4.01
CA ALA A 256 4.12 -5.29 -3.31
C ALA A 256 5.46 -5.54 -2.61
N ASN A 257 6.20 -4.45 -2.36
CA ASN A 257 7.36 -4.50 -1.47
C ASN A 257 6.92 -4.47 -0.01
N VAL A 258 6.82 -5.64 0.63
CA VAL A 258 6.47 -5.82 2.04
C VAL A 258 7.37 -6.92 2.62
N TRP A 259 7.42 -7.04 3.95
CA TRP A 259 8.25 -8.06 4.62
C TRP A 259 7.75 -9.47 4.27
N GLN A 260 6.41 -9.64 4.25
CA GLN A 260 5.75 -10.88 3.89
C GLN A 260 6.15 -11.34 2.48
N GLY A 261 6.62 -12.59 2.39
CA GLY A 261 7.02 -13.22 1.12
C GLY A 261 8.44 -12.88 0.65
N GLN A 262 9.13 -11.91 1.29
CA GLN A 262 10.49 -11.53 0.90
C GLN A 262 11.56 -11.83 1.96
N GLN A 263 11.22 -11.73 3.25
CA GLN A 263 12.13 -12.14 4.32
C GLN A 263 11.87 -13.58 4.74
N LYS A 264 12.96 -14.32 4.96
CA LYS A 264 12.89 -15.66 5.55
C LYS A 264 12.67 -15.61 7.06
N GLU A 265 13.26 -14.61 7.72
CA GLU A 265 13.19 -14.45 9.15
C GLU A 265 11.88 -13.73 9.56
N PRO A 266 11.32 -14.03 10.74
CA PRO A 266 10.16 -13.32 11.25
C PRO A 266 10.51 -11.86 11.52
N PHE A 267 9.56 -10.95 11.32
CA PHE A 267 9.74 -9.57 11.76
C PHE A 267 9.99 -9.51 13.27
N PRO A 268 10.92 -8.67 13.79
CA PRO A 268 11.81 -7.72 13.11
C PRO A 268 13.25 -8.25 12.92
N VAL A 269 13.43 -9.57 12.85
CA VAL A 269 14.76 -10.20 12.81
C VAL A 269 15.44 -9.93 11.48
N VAL A 270 16.66 -9.38 11.52
CA VAL A 270 17.49 -9.11 10.34
C VAL A 270 18.83 -9.82 10.47
N SER A 271 19.24 -10.50 9.40
CA SER A 271 20.52 -11.19 9.36
C SER A 271 21.49 -10.44 8.46
N ALA A 272 22.65 -10.06 8.99
CA ALA A 272 23.75 -9.49 8.18
C ALA A 272 24.17 -10.46 7.05
N LYS A 273 24.07 -11.79 7.28
CA LYS A 273 24.36 -12.81 6.26
C LYS A 273 23.31 -12.87 5.14
N ALA A 274 22.11 -12.34 5.38
CA ALA A 274 21.03 -12.24 4.39
C ALA A 274 21.00 -10.87 3.68
N GLY A 275 22.02 -10.02 3.86
CA GLY A 275 22.09 -8.69 3.26
C GLY A 275 21.49 -7.56 4.11
N GLY A 276 21.14 -7.83 5.38
CA GLY A 276 20.53 -6.84 6.29
C GLY A 276 19.00 -6.76 6.17
N ALA A 277 18.40 -5.66 6.66
CA ALA A 277 16.99 -5.39 6.45
C ALA A 277 16.71 -5.17 4.95
N LEU A 278 15.64 -5.76 4.43
CA LEU A 278 15.08 -5.32 3.15
C LEU A 278 14.78 -3.83 3.26
N GLY A 279 15.09 -3.09 2.21
CA GLY A 279 14.78 -1.68 2.11
C GLY A 279 13.71 -1.43 1.05
N THR A 280 13.64 -0.17 0.63
CA THR A 280 12.86 0.23 -0.54
C THR A 280 13.29 -0.52 -1.80
N SER A 281 12.37 -0.73 -2.74
CA SER A 281 12.62 -1.16 -4.12
C SER A 281 12.47 0.03 -5.06
N PRO A 282 13.00 -0.02 -6.29
CA PRO A 282 12.69 0.97 -7.31
C PRO A 282 11.18 1.18 -7.44
N VAL A 283 10.76 2.41 -7.66
CA VAL A 283 9.35 2.72 -7.93
C VAL A 283 8.86 1.95 -9.15
N GLY A 284 7.61 1.48 -9.12
CA GLY A 284 7.03 0.72 -10.22
C GLY A 284 7.57 -0.72 -10.37
N SER A 285 8.31 -1.24 -9.38
CA SER A 285 8.79 -2.63 -9.41
C SER A 285 7.67 -3.67 -9.41
N PHE A 286 6.50 -3.30 -8.86
CA PHE A 286 5.33 -4.16 -8.76
C PHE A 286 4.19 -3.66 -9.66
N PRO A 287 3.25 -4.53 -10.07
CA PRO A 287 2.17 -4.14 -10.97
C PRO A 287 1.36 -2.95 -10.46
N ALA A 288 1.02 -2.05 -11.38
CA ALA A 288 0.08 -0.97 -11.11
C ALA A 288 -1.35 -1.49 -10.93
N ASN A 289 -2.17 -0.76 -10.17
CA ASN A 289 -3.61 -1.02 -10.10
C ASN A 289 -4.34 -0.54 -11.38
N ALA A 290 -5.66 -0.68 -11.45
CA ALA A 290 -6.42 -0.34 -12.67
C ALA A 290 -6.38 1.15 -13.07
N TYR A 291 -5.97 2.04 -12.16
CA TYR A 291 -5.75 3.45 -12.47
C TYR A 291 -4.32 3.75 -12.93
N GLY A 292 -3.45 2.74 -13.05
CA GLY A 292 -2.06 2.93 -13.45
C GLY A 292 -1.13 3.37 -12.31
N LEU A 293 -1.57 3.21 -11.05
CA LEU A 293 -0.79 3.59 -9.87
C LEU A 293 -0.03 2.39 -9.31
N SER A 294 1.30 2.48 -9.25
CA SER A 294 2.15 1.50 -8.57
C SER A 294 2.40 1.90 -7.11
N ASP A 295 2.89 0.97 -6.30
CA ASP A 295 3.34 1.23 -4.92
C ASP A 295 2.29 1.88 -4.00
N MET A 296 0.99 1.69 -4.29
CA MET A 296 -0.09 2.08 -3.37
C MET A 296 -0.11 1.19 -2.13
N THR A 297 0.55 0.03 -2.19
CA THR A 297 0.69 -0.93 -1.11
C THR A 297 2.18 -1.24 -0.94
N GLY A 298 2.71 -1.03 0.26
CA GLY A 298 4.11 -1.30 0.58
C GLY A 298 5.11 -0.29 0.02
N ASN A 299 6.34 -0.74 -0.15
CA ASN A 299 7.54 0.04 -0.45
C ASN A 299 7.84 1.05 0.65
N ALA A 300 7.20 2.20 0.67
CA ALA A 300 7.27 3.15 1.77
C ALA A 300 5.85 3.63 2.12
N TRP A 301 5.67 4.00 3.38
CA TRP A 301 4.48 4.74 3.79
C TRP A 301 4.39 6.04 3.01
N GLN A 302 3.18 6.59 2.89
CA GLN A 302 2.93 7.82 2.16
C GLN A 302 2.23 8.84 3.04
N TRP A 303 2.81 10.03 3.15
CA TRP A 303 2.12 11.19 3.71
C TRP A 303 0.90 11.55 2.86
N VAL A 304 -0.20 11.90 3.54
CA VAL A 304 -1.39 12.52 2.95
C VAL A 304 -1.71 13.80 3.73
N ALA A 305 -2.53 14.68 3.15
CA ALA A 305 -2.75 16.04 3.66
C ALA A 305 -3.40 16.08 5.06
N ASP A 306 -4.24 15.12 5.39
CA ASP A 306 -5.16 15.17 6.51
C ASP A 306 -4.47 15.14 7.89
N TRP A 307 -5.04 15.87 8.85
CA TRP A 307 -4.78 15.62 10.26
C TRP A 307 -5.36 14.27 10.68
N TYR A 308 -4.67 13.57 11.57
CA TYR A 308 -5.11 12.28 12.04
C TYR A 308 -6.07 12.42 13.22
N ARG A 309 -7.29 11.92 13.04
CA ARG A 309 -8.19 11.59 14.14
C ARG A 309 -8.54 10.10 14.15
N ALA A 310 -8.39 9.47 15.31
CA ALA A 310 -8.72 8.06 15.53
C ALA A 310 -10.23 7.77 15.39
N ASP A 311 -11.09 8.78 15.54
CA ASP A 311 -12.54 8.67 15.42
C ASP A 311 -13.12 9.24 14.11
N GLN A 312 -12.28 9.69 13.16
CA GLN A 312 -12.74 10.46 12.00
C GLN A 312 -13.83 9.74 11.20
N PHE A 313 -13.64 8.45 10.87
CA PHE A 313 -14.61 7.71 10.07
C PHE A 313 -15.94 7.51 10.81
N ARG A 314 -15.93 7.39 12.14
CA ARG A 314 -17.18 7.37 12.93
C ARG A 314 -17.91 8.71 12.84
N ARG A 315 -17.17 9.82 12.91
CA ARG A 315 -17.74 11.17 12.81
C ARG A 315 -18.37 11.38 11.43
N GLU A 316 -17.66 11.03 10.37
CA GLU A 316 -18.15 11.13 9.00
C GLU A 316 -19.37 10.24 8.76
N ALA A 317 -19.31 8.97 9.17
CA ALA A 317 -20.42 8.04 9.04
C ALA A 317 -21.67 8.49 9.81
N SER A 318 -21.51 9.14 10.96
CA SER A 318 -22.63 9.61 11.78
C SER A 318 -23.46 10.71 11.11
N ASN A 319 -22.91 11.39 10.09
CA ASN A 319 -23.66 12.37 9.30
C ASN A 319 -24.75 11.72 8.42
N GLY A 320 -24.68 10.41 8.19
CA GLY A 320 -25.68 9.64 7.44
C GLY A 320 -25.83 10.05 5.97
N ARG A 321 -24.87 10.79 5.42
CA ARG A 321 -24.85 11.31 4.05
C ARG A 321 -23.50 11.00 3.41
N VAL A 322 -23.49 10.99 2.07
CA VAL A 322 -22.23 10.95 1.31
C VAL A 322 -21.42 12.20 1.64
N ILE A 323 -20.18 12.00 2.09
CA ILE A 323 -19.25 13.11 2.36
C ILE A 323 -18.58 13.47 1.04
N ASP A 324 -18.78 14.71 0.58
CA ASP A 324 -18.25 15.17 -0.71
C ASP A 324 -16.87 15.80 -0.53
N ASN A 325 -15.86 15.20 -1.17
CA ASN A 325 -14.46 15.61 -1.21
C ASN A 325 -13.88 16.04 0.16
N PRO A 326 -13.88 15.16 1.18
CA PRO A 326 -13.50 15.54 2.54
C PRO A 326 -12.04 16.01 2.60
N PRO A 327 -11.76 17.19 3.20
CA PRO A 327 -10.40 17.70 3.37
C PRO A 327 -9.71 17.16 4.64
N GLY A 328 -10.36 16.23 5.35
CA GLY A 328 -9.96 15.78 6.67
C GLY A 328 -10.36 16.72 7.80
N PRO A 329 -10.07 16.33 9.06
CA PRO A 329 -10.28 17.19 10.22
C PRO A 329 -9.24 18.33 10.28
N VAL A 330 -9.56 19.38 11.03
CA VAL A 330 -8.67 20.56 11.20
C VAL A 330 -7.64 20.41 12.33
N GLU A 331 -7.76 19.34 13.12
CA GLU A 331 -6.90 19.06 14.28
C GLU A 331 -6.71 17.55 14.46
N ALA A 332 -5.64 17.17 15.17
CA ALA A 332 -5.35 15.80 15.51
C ALA A 332 -6.07 15.36 16.81
N TRP A 333 -6.41 14.08 16.90
CA TRP A 333 -6.96 13.47 18.12
C TRP A 333 -6.69 11.97 18.14
N ASP A 334 -5.88 11.52 19.10
CA ASP A 334 -5.52 10.12 19.25
C ASP A 334 -5.36 9.71 20.71
N PRO A 335 -6.38 9.09 21.33
CA PRO A 335 -6.31 8.61 22.70
C PRO A 335 -5.58 7.27 22.83
N ALA A 336 -5.21 6.63 21.73
CA ALA A 336 -4.72 5.26 21.71
C ALA A 336 -3.19 5.16 21.74
N ASP A 337 -2.46 6.28 21.64
CA ASP A 337 -1.00 6.29 21.61
C ASP A 337 -0.40 6.48 23.01
N PRO A 338 0.18 5.42 23.62
CA PRO A 338 0.64 5.48 25.01
C PRO A 338 1.82 6.45 25.17
N GLY A 339 1.72 7.33 26.17
CA GLY A 339 2.80 8.28 26.48
C GLY A 339 2.87 9.49 25.55
N VAL A 340 1.91 9.64 24.62
CA VAL A 340 1.78 10.82 23.77
C VAL A 340 0.50 11.58 24.17
N PRO A 341 0.53 12.92 24.29
CA PRO A 341 -0.69 13.70 24.56
C PRO A 341 -1.77 13.45 23.49
N VAL A 342 -3.03 13.35 23.92
CA VAL A 342 -4.17 13.04 23.03
C VAL A 342 -4.32 14.03 21.87
N ALA A 343 -3.98 15.29 22.10
CA ALA A 343 -4.04 16.38 21.11
C ALA A 343 -2.69 16.65 20.43
N ALA A 344 -1.68 15.79 20.63
CA ALA A 344 -0.39 15.95 19.96
C ALA A 344 -0.59 15.92 18.43
N PRO A 345 0.14 16.74 17.67
CA PRO A 345 -0.04 16.84 16.24
C PRO A 345 0.31 15.52 15.56
N LYS A 346 -0.59 15.02 14.72
CA LYS A 346 -0.39 13.83 13.90
C LYS A 346 -0.99 14.01 12.53
N ARG A 347 -0.23 13.71 11.48
CA ARG A 347 -0.75 13.63 10.11
C ARG A 347 -1.02 12.18 9.75
N VAL A 348 -1.93 11.96 8.81
CA VAL A 348 -2.25 10.63 8.33
C VAL A 348 -1.10 10.10 7.46
N THR A 349 -0.75 8.83 7.63
CA THR A 349 0.03 8.07 6.66
C THR A 349 -0.74 6.85 6.17
N ARG A 350 -0.53 6.47 4.90
CA ARG A 350 -1.24 5.38 4.22
C ARG A 350 -0.28 4.42 3.49
N GLY A 351 -0.75 3.21 3.21
CA GLY A 351 -0.11 2.28 2.27
C GLY A 351 0.88 1.25 2.85
N GLY A 352 1.36 1.42 4.08
CA GLY A 352 2.35 0.50 4.65
C GLY A 352 3.73 0.63 3.98
N SER A 353 4.65 -0.27 4.27
CA SER A 353 6.03 -0.22 3.78
C SER A 353 6.64 -1.61 3.59
N PHE A 354 7.90 -1.66 3.16
CA PHE A 354 8.72 -2.88 3.12
C PHE A 354 8.87 -3.60 4.48
N LEU A 355 8.50 -2.96 5.60
CA LEU A 355 8.54 -3.56 6.94
C LEU A 355 7.24 -4.25 7.35
N CYS A 356 6.17 -4.13 6.57
CA CYS A 356 4.86 -4.63 6.93
C CYS A 356 4.74 -6.16 6.71
N ASN A 357 4.14 -6.87 7.67
CA ASN A 357 3.78 -8.28 7.57
C ASN A 357 2.44 -8.57 8.29
N GLU A 358 1.89 -9.75 8.08
CA GLU A 358 0.62 -10.15 8.70
C GLU A 358 0.68 -10.25 10.22
N ASP A 359 1.83 -10.63 10.78
CA ASP A 359 1.98 -10.85 12.23
C ASP A 359 2.04 -9.56 13.05
N TYR A 360 2.53 -8.46 12.46
CA TYR A 360 2.75 -7.21 13.18
C TYR A 360 1.99 -6.02 12.56
N CYS A 361 2.02 -5.87 11.24
CA CYS A 361 1.57 -4.67 10.57
C CYS A 361 0.86 -4.97 9.24
N LEU A 362 -0.45 -5.18 9.30
CA LEU A 362 -1.35 -5.31 8.14
C LEU A 362 -1.71 -3.96 7.49
N SER A 363 -0.88 -2.94 7.66
CA SER A 363 -1.22 -1.58 7.24
C SER A 363 -0.99 -1.30 5.76
N TYR A 364 -0.69 -2.34 4.99
CA TYR A 364 -0.48 -2.30 3.55
C TYR A 364 -1.81 -2.48 2.77
N ARG A 365 -2.92 -2.73 3.47
CA ARG A 365 -4.27 -2.72 2.92
C ARG A 365 -4.72 -1.29 2.58
N PRO A 366 -5.47 -1.05 1.50
CA PRO A 366 -5.95 0.27 1.14
C PRO A 366 -6.69 0.99 2.25
N SER A 367 -7.48 0.30 3.09
CA SER A 367 -8.25 0.93 4.19
C SER A 367 -7.41 1.30 5.41
N ALA A 368 -6.19 0.77 5.54
CA ALA A 368 -5.39 0.94 6.73
C ALA A 368 -4.77 2.34 6.80
N ARG A 369 -4.69 2.87 8.03
CA ARG A 369 -4.25 4.24 8.33
C ARG A 369 -3.52 4.31 9.65
N ARG A 370 -2.57 5.24 9.74
CA ARG A 370 -1.84 5.55 10.97
C ARG A 370 -1.78 7.06 11.17
N GLY A 371 -1.80 7.47 12.43
CA GLY A 371 -1.38 8.82 12.82
C GLY A 371 0.12 8.82 13.05
N THR A 372 0.81 9.80 12.53
CA THR A 372 2.27 9.92 12.63
C THR A 372 2.66 11.34 12.97
N ASP A 373 3.63 11.50 13.87
CA ASP A 373 4.22 12.79 14.20
C ASP A 373 4.74 13.47 12.92
N PRO A 374 4.19 14.64 12.53
CA PRO A 374 4.53 15.29 11.27
C PRO A 374 5.99 15.73 11.17
N TYR A 375 6.69 15.85 12.29
CA TYR A 375 8.09 16.27 12.35
C TYR A 375 9.08 15.11 12.31
N ASN A 376 8.58 13.87 12.40
CA ASN A 376 9.41 12.68 12.48
C ASN A 376 9.66 12.07 11.10
N SER A 377 10.90 12.18 10.63
CA SER A 377 11.40 11.48 9.45
C SER A 377 11.71 10.02 9.77
N MET A 378 11.33 9.10 8.87
CA MET A 378 11.60 7.66 9.06
C MET A 378 12.13 6.98 7.80
N SER A 379 12.97 5.96 7.97
CA SER A 379 13.63 5.20 6.89
C SER A 379 12.68 4.39 5.98
N HIS A 380 11.38 4.53 6.16
CA HIS A 380 10.32 3.77 5.48
C HIS A 380 9.09 4.64 5.15
N LEU A 381 9.23 5.97 5.18
CA LEU A 381 8.15 6.93 4.99
C LEU A 381 8.57 7.97 3.95
N GLY A 382 7.79 8.05 2.87
CA GLY A 382 7.92 8.98 1.76
C GLY A 382 6.56 9.59 1.42
N PHE A 383 6.33 9.93 0.16
CA PHE A 383 5.09 10.55 -0.29
C PHE A 383 4.93 10.48 -1.82
N ARG A 384 3.71 10.76 -2.29
CA ARG A 384 3.38 11.05 -3.68
C ARG A 384 2.42 12.23 -3.74
N LEU A 385 2.28 12.84 -4.90
CA LEU A 385 1.49 14.07 -5.04
C LEU A 385 0.29 13.90 -5.96
N VAL A 386 -0.60 14.87 -5.87
CA VAL A 386 -1.74 15.04 -6.75
C VAL A 386 -1.79 16.45 -7.32
N MET A 387 -2.56 16.61 -8.39
CA MET A 387 -2.85 17.88 -9.02
C MET A 387 -4.32 17.90 -9.46
N ASP A 388 -5.02 18.96 -9.10
CA ASP A 388 -6.39 19.18 -9.58
C ASP A 388 -6.40 19.43 -11.09
N LYS A 389 -7.43 18.94 -11.78
CA LYS A 389 -7.60 19.17 -13.22
C LYS A 389 -7.56 20.66 -13.58
N ASP A 390 -8.26 21.49 -12.81
CA ASP A 390 -8.30 22.93 -12.99
C ASP A 390 -6.91 23.58 -12.87
N THR A 391 -6.06 23.07 -11.98
CA THR A 391 -4.70 23.57 -11.79
C THR A 391 -3.85 23.26 -13.02
N TRP A 392 -3.94 22.04 -13.56
CA TRP A 392 -3.29 21.68 -14.82
C TRP A 392 -3.79 22.54 -15.99
N ASP A 393 -5.11 22.64 -16.17
CA ASP A 393 -5.71 23.36 -17.30
C ASP A 393 -5.35 24.85 -17.28
N LYS A 394 -5.30 25.49 -16.10
CA LYS A 394 -4.92 26.92 -15.97
C LYS A 394 -3.44 27.17 -16.26
N THR A 395 -2.57 26.26 -15.84
CA THR A 395 -1.12 26.40 -16.02
C THR A 395 -0.68 26.09 -17.45
N HIS A 396 -1.37 25.18 -18.14
CA HIS A 396 -0.97 24.71 -19.48
C HIS A 396 -1.86 25.25 -20.61
N GLY A 397 -3.09 25.68 -20.32
CA GLY A 397 -3.93 26.42 -21.26
C GLY A 397 -3.39 27.82 -21.58
N ARG A 398 -2.74 28.49 -20.61
CA ARG A 398 -2.06 29.77 -20.84
C ARG A 398 -0.84 29.64 -21.77
N SER A 399 -0.15 28.50 -21.73
CA SER A 399 1.00 28.23 -22.60
C SER A 399 0.59 28.07 -24.07
N GLN A 400 -0.62 27.58 -24.37
CA GLN A 400 -1.11 27.50 -25.75
C GLN A 400 -1.52 28.88 -26.31
N VAL A 401 -2.06 29.76 -25.48
CA VAL A 401 -2.41 31.13 -25.89
C VAL A 401 -1.14 31.97 -26.12
N ALA A 402 -0.10 31.81 -25.28
CA ALA A 402 1.16 32.55 -25.40
C ALA A 402 1.97 32.20 -26.67
N VAL A 403 1.74 31.01 -27.27
CA VAL A 403 2.39 30.61 -28.54
C VAL A 403 1.61 31.12 -29.76
N ALA A 404 0.30 31.42 -29.61
CA ALA A 404 -0.54 31.92 -30.70
C ALA A 404 -0.38 33.43 -30.98
N ASP A 405 0.22 34.20 -30.06
CA ASP A 405 0.33 35.67 -30.11
C ASP A 405 1.73 36.20 -30.52
N VAL A 406 2.53 35.41 -31.25
CA VAL A 406 3.74 35.94 -31.92
C VAL A 406 3.37 36.35 -33.35
N PRO A 407 3.13 37.64 -33.64
CA PRO A 407 2.97 38.09 -35.02
C PRO A 407 4.30 37.88 -35.74
N ALA A 408 4.25 37.10 -36.84
CA ALA A 408 5.37 36.96 -37.75
C ALA A 408 5.83 38.37 -38.18
N ARG A 409 7.09 38.69 -37.89
CA ARG A 409 7.78 39.86 -38.45
C ARG A 409 8.67 39.42 -39.58
#